data_AF-A0A1H0XYB9-F1
#
_entry.id   AF-A0A1H0XYB9-F1
#
_cell.length_a   1.000
_cell.length_b   1.000
_cell.length_c   1.000
_cell.angle_alpha   90.00
_cell.angle_beta   90.00
_cell.angle_gamma   90.00
#
_symmetry.space_group_name_H-M   'P 1'
#
loop_
_entity.id
_entity.type
_entity.pdbx_description
1 polymer ?
#
loop_
_entity_poly.entity_id
_entity_poly.type
_entity_poly.pdbx_seq_one_letter_code
_entity_poly.pdbx_strand_id
1 'polypeptide(L)'
;MEHDHTGSGTGTGTGTGTGSDSRWARFWNAGTWWKALLLVVAYWGAYQLIALAVTAAAGPALGDDPLTSPLGVVVGMALPILLSGALLLVFARSVGWFGALFARQPDSGRAWMWIAVALVAIPIVLRLFATQWHAWSVALVLSLLLLGLCVGFTEEVATRGIVVQMLRHGGSGERAVLVLSSAYFALLHAGNILQGQAGATVALTVVYTFGFGAMMYLVVRVTGQLMWAILLHAATDPTTILATGGIDAHSAALGGSAGLLGIAGVFNFVYVLVAVVAIFLVKRGGARDRAVATQTG
;
A
#
# COMPACT_ATOMS: atom_id res chain seq x y z
N MET A 1 -25.37 -51.22 57.35
CA MET A 1 -26.37 -50.15 57.48
C MET A 1 -25.59 -48.86 57.57
N GLU A 2 -25.54 -47.97 56.58
CA GLU A 2 -26.36 -47.75 55.39
C GLU A 2 -25.47 -47.01 54.37
N HIS A 3 -25.79 -47.17 53.09
CA HIS A 3 -25.20 -46.49 51.95
C HIS A 3 -25.52 -44.99 51.95
N ASP A 4 -24.67 -44.16 51.35
CA ASP A 4 -25.12 -43.38 50.18
C ASP A 4 -23.98 -42.98 49.22
N HIS A 5 -24.33 -43.01 47.94
CA HIS A 5 -23.52 -42.76 46.75
C HIS A 5 -23.85 -41.39 46.15
N THR A 6 -23.04 -41.00 45.16
CA THR A 6 -23.28 -40.01 44.08
C THR A 6 -22.94 -38.55 44.43
N GLY A 7 -22.36 -37.74 43.54
CA GLY A 7 -22.15 -37.92 42.11
C GLY A 7 -21.15 -36.92 41.51
N SER A 8 -20.62 -37.33 40.37
CA SER A 8 -19.77 -36.63 39.42
C SER A 8 -20.34 -35.30 38.91
N GLY A 9 -19.49 -34.28 38.84
CA GLY A 9 -19.74 -33.03 38.11
C GLY A 9 -18.57 -32.69 37.20
N THR A 10 -18.55 -33.33 36.02
CA THR A 10 -17.71 -32.97 34.88
C THR A 10 -18.13 -31.61 34.32
N GLY A 11 -17.19 -30.67 34.21
CA GLY A 11 -17.38 -29.39 33.56
C GLY A 11 -16.10 -28.95 32.83
N THR A 12 -15.57 -29.81 31.96
CA THR A 12 -14.52 -29.41 31.02
C THR A 12 -15.11 -28.44 30.02
N GLY A 13 -14.68 -27.19 30.12
CA GLY A 13 -15.08 -26.09 29.25
C GLY A 13 -14.96 -26.45 27.77
N THR A 14 -16.12 -26.44 27.13
CA THR A 14 -16.38 -26.07 25.74
C THR A 14 -15.13 -25.82 24.89
N GLY A 15 -14.59 -26.89 24.31
CA GLY A 15 -13.83 -26.80 23.07
C GLY A 15 -14.77 -26.42 21.93
N THR A 16 -15.03 -25.13 21.74
CA THR A 16 -15.62 -24.65 20.49
C THR A 16 -14.52 -24.61 19.43
N GLY A 17 -14.21 -25.79 18.88
CA GLY A 17 -13.45 -25.92 17.65
C GLY A 17 -14.25 -25.29 16.50
N THR A 18 -14.09 -24.00 16.29
CA THR A 18 -14.74 -23.29 15.18
C THR A 18 -13.95 -23.53 13.90
N GLY A 19 -14.43 -24.47 13.08
CA GLY A 19 -14.09 -24.64 11.66
C GLY A 19 -12.69 -25.18 11.39
N SER A 20 -12.59 -26.29 10.66
CA SER A 20 -11.33 -26.63 10.02
C SER A 20 -11.00 -25.54 8.99
N ASP A 21 -10.10 -24.61 9.34
CA ASP A 21 -9.59 -23.61 8.39
C ASP A 21 -9.28 -24.29 7.05
N SER A 22 -9.77 -23.77 5.92
CA SER A 22 -9.50 -24.40 4.62
C SER A 22 -7.99 -24.53 4.38
N ARG A 23 -7.55 -25.53 3.59
CA ARG A 23 -6.11 -25.66 3.22
C ARG A 23 -5.56 -24.35 2.65
N TRP A 24 -6.40 -23.61 1.93
CA TRP A 24 -6.15 -22.27 1.42
C TRP A 24 -5.86 -21.26 2.53
N ALA A 25 -6.78 -21.10 3.50
CA ALA A 25 -6.60 -20.18 4.61
C ALA A 25 -5.37 -20.55 5.45
N ARG A 26 -5.16 -21.84 5.75
CA ARG A 26 -3.97 -22.31 6.50
C ARG A 26 -2.66 -21.99 5.78
N PHE A 27 -2.63 -22.13 4.45
CA PHE A 27 -1.44 -21.81 3.66
C PHE A 27 -1.07 -20.33 3.79
N TRP A 28 -2.02 -19.41 3.66
CA TRP A 28 -1.74 -17.97 3.75
C TRP A 28 -1.54 -17.48 5.18
N ASN A 29 -2.23 -18.08 6.16
CA ASN A 29 -2.03 -17.79 7.58
C ASN A 29 -0.63 -18.16 8.07
N ALA A 30 -0.01 -19.20 7.50
CA ALA A 30 1.40 -19.50 7.69
C ALA A 30 2.29 -18.52 6.90
N GLY A 31 2.25 -17.24 7.26
CA GLY A 31 2.87 -16.15 6.54
C GLY A 31 4.40 -16.28 6.43
N THR A 32 4.95 -15.96 5.26
CA THR A 32 6.40 -15.95 5.00
C THR A 32 6.72 -14.89 3.95
N TRP A 33 7.99 -14.46 3.88
CA TRP A 33 8.41 -13.45 2.89
C TRP A 33 8.16 -13.90 1.44
N TRP A 34 8.39 -15.17 1.11
CA TRP A 34 8.22 -15.64 -0.27
C TRP A 34 6.73 -15.72 -0.66
N LYS A 35 5.82 -16.00 0.28
CA LYS A 35 4.37 -15.93 0.03
C LYS A 35 3.92 -14.51 -0.21
N ALA A 36 4.48 -13.54 0.51
CA ALA A 36 4.22 -12.13 0.26
C ALA A 36 4.70 -11.72 -1.14
N LEU A 37 5.90 -12.15 -1.54
CA LEU A 37 6.40 -11.95 -2.91
C LEU A 37 5.49 -12.61 -3.95
N LEU A 38 5.08 -13.86 -3.73
CA LEU A 38 4.16 -14.58 -4.62
C LEU A 38 2.84 -13.81 -4.79
N LEU A 39 2.27 -13.29 -3.71
CA LEU A 39 1.05 -12.49 -3.75
C LEU A 39 1.25 -11.21 -4.56
N VAL A 40 2.36 -10.50 -4.37
CA VAL A 40 2.68 -9.25 -5.08
C VAL A 40 2.86 -9.50 -6.58
N VAL A 41 3.57 -10.57 -6.96
CA VAL A 41 3.76 -10.96 -8.36
C VAL A 41 2.44 -11.40 -9.00
N ALA A 42 1.63 -12.19 -8.29
CA ALA A 42 0.32 -12.63 -8.78
C ALA A 42 -0.65 -11.44 -8.96
N TYR A 43 -0.65 -10.51 -8.00
CA TYR A 43 -1.40 -9.24 -8.10
C TYR A 43 -0.95 -8.43 -9.33
N TRP A 44 0.37 -8.23 -9.50
CA TRP A 44 0.90 -7.48 -10.63
C TRP A 44 0.52 -8.12 -11.96
N GLY A 45 0.66 -9.44 -12.09
CA GLY A 45 0.22 -10.18 -13.27
C GLY A 45 -1.28 -10.06 -13.53
N ALA A 46 -2.11 -10.16 -12.50
CA ALA A 46 -3.55 -9.98 -12.62
C ALA A 46 -3.90 -8.55 -13.08
N TYR A 47 -3.24 -7.53 -12.54
CA TYR A 47 -3.38 -6.14 -12.98
C TYR A 47 -3.04 -5.99 -14.46
N GLN A 48 -1.92 -6.56 -14.93
CA GLN A 48 -1.55 -6.51 -16.36
C GLN A 48 -2.62 -7.18 -17.25
N LEU A 49 -3.16 -8.32 -16.85
CA LEU A 49 -4.21 -9.02 -17.60
C LEU A 49 -5.53 -8.22 -17.64
N ILE A 50 -5.91 -7.60 -16.52
CA ILE A 50 -7.09 -6.74 -16.45
C ILE A 50 -6.89 -5.51 -17.35
N ALA A 51 -5.72 -4.85 -17.29
CA ALA A 51 -5.41 -3.70 -18.13
C ALA A 51 -5.44 -4.06 -19.62
N LEU A 52 -4.91 -5.23 -19.99
CA LEU A 52 -4.99 -5.75 -21.36
C LEU A 52 -6.44 -5.98 -21.80
N ALA A 53 -7.28 -6.59 -20.94
CA ALA A 53 -8.68 -6.84 -21.24
C ALA A 53 -9.47 -5.53 -21.43
N VAL A 54 -9.23 -4.52 -20.59
CA VAL A 54 -9.84 -3.19 -20.72
C VAL A 54 -9.38 -2.51 -22.00
N THR A 55 -8.09 -2.57 -22.32
CA THR A 55 -7.55 -2.00 -23.57
C THR A 55 -8.14 -2.70 -24.80
N ALA A 56 -8.29 -4.03 -24.78
CA ALA A 56 -8.91 -4.77 -25.87
C ALA A 56 -10.40 -4.40 -26.06
N ALA A 57 -11.12 -4.15 -24.96
CA ALA A 57 -12.55 -3.83 -25.00
C ALA A 57 -12.84 -2.36 -25.35
N ALA A 58 -12.01 -1.42 -24.89
CA ALA A 58 -12.29 0.01 -24.94
C ALA A 58 -11.22 0.85 -25.65
N GLY A 59 -10.05 0.28 -25.97
CA GLY A 59 -8.87 0.99 -26.51
C GLY A 59 -9.17 1.98 -27.63
N PRO A 60 -9.94 1.63 -28.68
CA PRO A 60 -10.29 2.56 -29.75
C PRO A 60 -11.01 3.84 -29.28
N ALA A 61 -11.70 3.79 -28.13
CA ALA A 61 -12.42 4.93 -27.56
C ALA A 61 -11.58 5.74 -26.56
N LEU A 62 -10.44 5.21 -26.08
CA LEU A 62 -9.60 5.85 -25.05
C LEU A 62 -8.58 6.83 -25.63
N GLY A 63 -8.21 6.66 -26.91
CA GLY A 63 -7.13 7.40 -27.56
C GLY A 63 -5.75 6.89 -27.14
N ASP A 64 -4.70 7.52 -27.70
CA ASP A 64 -3.31 7.07 -27.53
C ASP A 64 -2.70 7.47 -26.17
N ASP A 65 -3.10 8.63 -25.62
CA ASP A 65 -2.66 9.09 -24.30
C ASP A 65 -3.85 9.18 -23.32
N PRO A 66 -3.96 8.23 -22.36
CA PRO A 66 -5.02 8.20 -21.37
C PRO A 66 -5.11 9.46 -20.49
N LEU A 67 -4.01 10.20 -20.29
CA LEU A 67 -3.98 11.37 -19.40
C LEU A 67 -4.62 12.61 -20.03
N THR A 68 -4.90 12.59 -21.34
CA THR A 68 -5.47 13.74 -22.06
C THR A 68 -6.99 13.84 -21.97
N SER A 69 -7.67 12.78 -21.53
CA SER A 69 -9.14 12.75 -21.47
C SER A 69 -9.68 12.15 -20.16
N PRO A 70 -10.80 12.66 -19.62
CA PRO A 70 -11.43 12.07 -18.44
C PRO A 70 -11.78 10.59 -18.61
N LEU A 71 -12.21 10.18 -19.80
CA LEU A 71 -12.53 8.79 -20.12
C LEU A 71 -11.27 7.91 -20.12
N GLY A 72 -10.18 8.38 -20.74
CA GLY A 72 -8.88 7.71 -20.74
C GLY A 72 -8.37 7.47 -19.32
N VAL A 73 -8.41 8.49 -18.45
CA VAL A 73 -8.01 8.37 -17.05
C VAL A 73 -8.89 7.37 -16.30
N VAL A 74 -10.21 7.49 -16.42
CA VAL A 74 -11.14 6.65 -15.63
C VAL A 74 -11.16 5.20 -16.12
N VAL A 75 -11.35 4.99 -17.42
CA VAL A 75 -11.50 3.64 -17.99
C VAL A 75 -10.15 3.03 -18.29
N GLY A 76 -9.22 3.78 -18.89
CA GLY A 76 -7.91 3.24 -19.27
C GLY A 76 -6.96 3.02 -18.11
N MET A 77 -7.05 3.82 -17.04
CA MET A 77 -6.11 3.74 -15.91
C MET A 77 -6.80 3.33 -14.59
N ALA A 78 -7.79 4.09 -14.13
CA ALA A 78 -8.37 3.88 -12.80
C ALA A 78 -9.14 2.56 -12.70
N LEU A 79 -9.90 2.18 -13.72
CA LEU A 79 -10.71 0.96 -13.73
C LEU A 79 -9.86 -0.32 -13.58
N PRO A 80 -8.80 -0.58 -14.37
CA PRO A 80 -7.93 -1.73 -14.16
C PRO A 80 -7.35 -1.81 -12.74
N ILE A 81 -6.95 -0.67 -12.18
CA ILE A 81 -6.37 -0.57 -10.83
C ILE A 81 -7.44 -0.89 -9.78
N LEU A 82 -8.64 -0.34 -9.93
CA LEU A 82 -9.76 -0.57 -9.02
C LEU A 82 -10.21 -2.04 -9.03
N LEU A 83 -10.31 -2.66 -10.21
CA LEU A 83 -10.65 -4.08 -10.34
C LEU A 83 -9.59 -4.97 -9.69
N SER A 84 -8.32 -4.61 -9.81
CA SER A 84 -7.22 -5.31 -9.14
C SER A 84 -7.28 -5.15 -7.62
N GLY A 85 -7.65 -3.96 -7.12
CA GLY A 85 -7.92 -3.72 -5.70
C GLY A 85 -9.11 -4.53 -5.18
N ALA A 86 -10.19 -4.63 -5.96
CA ALA A 86 -11.34 -5.47 -5.63
C ALA A 86 -10.94 -6.95 -5.52
N LEU A 87 -10.07 -7.44 -6.41
CA LEU A 87 -9.54 -8.81 -6.34
C LEU A 87 -8.73 -9.05 -5.06
N LEU A 88 -7.95 -8.07 -4.60
CA LEU A 88 -7.25 -8.13 -3.32
C LEU A 88 -8.22 -8.20 -2.13
N LEU A 89 -9.34 -7.48 -2.18
CA LEU A 89 -10.38 -7.57 -1.15
C LEU A 89 -11.07 -8.94 -1.16
N VAL A 90 -11.35 -9.50 -2.33
CA VAL A 90 -11.90 -10.85 -2.48
C VAL A 90 -10.91 -11.88 -1.90
N PHE A 91 -9.62 -11.75 -2.22
CA PHE A 91 -8.56 -12.55 -1.62
C PHE A 91 -8.58 -12.43 -0.09
N ALA A 92 -8.53 -11.21 0.45
CA ALA A 92 -8.50 -10.96 1.88
C ALA A 92 -9.75 -11.54 2.58
N ARG A 93 -10.92 -11.48 1.94
CA ARG A 93 -12.15 -12.10 2.46
C ARG A 93 -12.08 -13.63 2.43
N SER A 94 -11.49 -14.22 1.38
CA SER A 94 -11.34 -15.68 1.24
C SER A 94 -10.45 -16.32 2.31
N VAL A 95 -9.53 -15.55 2.92
CA VAL A 95 -8.63 -16.00 4.00
C VAL A 95 -9.02 -15.43 5.38
N GLY A 96 -10.15 -14.73 5.48
CA GLY A 96 -10.66 -14.18 6.75
C GLY A 96 -9.97 -12.90 7.24
N TRP A 97 -9.19 -12.23 6.40
CA TRP A 97 -8.41 -11.03 6.77
C TRP A 97 -9.15 -9.70 6.56
N PHE A 98 -10.26 -9.68 5.81
CA PHE A 98 -10.96 -8.45 5.43
C PHE A 98 -11.24 -7.50 6.60
N GLY A 99 -11.77 -8.00 7.72
CA GLY A 99 -12.05 -7.17 8.90
C GLY A 99 -10.77 -6.64 9.56
N ALA A 100 -9.70 -7.43 9.58
CA ALA A 100 -8.42 -7.05 10.19
C ALA A 100 -7.67 -5.97 9.39
N LEU A 101 -7.87 -5.89 8.07
CA LEU A 101 -7.24 -4.87 7.22
C LEU A 101 -7.61 -3.45 7.63
N PHE A 102 -8.86 -3.23 8.02
CA PHE A 102 -9.40 -1.90 8.36
C PHE A 102 -9.63 -1.70 9.86
N ALA A 103 -9.36 -2.72 10.68
CA ALA A 103 -9.36 -2.61 12.12
C ALA A 103 -8.18 -1.76 12.63
N ARG A 104 -8.32 -1.22 13.84
CA ARG A 104 -7.21 -0.53 14.51
C ARG A 104 -6.11 -1.53 14.81
N GLN A 105 -4.88 -1.21 14.39
CA GLN A 105 -3.72 -2.05 14.59
C GLN A 105 -3.37 -2.10 16.10
N PRO A 106 -3.11 -3.30 16.66
CA PRO A 106 -2.92 -3.47 18.10
C PRO A 106 -1.69 -2.76 18.66
N ASP A 107 -0.64 -2.56 17.84
CA ASP A 107 0.59 -1.91 18.25
C ASP A 107 0.72 -0.50 17.67
N SER A 108 0.22 0.50 18.42
CA SER A 108 0.39 1.90 18.05
C SER A 108 1.88 2.28 17.94
N GLY A 109 2.19 3.10 16.94
CA GLY A 109 3.52 3.58 16.63
C GLY A 109 4.07 4.53 17.69
N ARG A 110 5.35 4.87 17.57
CA ARG A 110 6.03 5.82 18.47
C ARG A 110 5.81 7.24 17.96
N ALA A 111 5.77 8.24 18.86
CA ALA A 111 5.47 9.63 18.50
C ALA A 111 6.37 10.20 17.38
N TRP A 112 7.65 9.81 17.31
CA TRP A 112 8.57 10.28 16.25
C TRP A 112 8.09 9.91 14.84
N MET A 113 7.27 8.85 14.69
CA MET A 113 6.75 8.39 13.41
C MET A 113 5.77 9.38 12.76
N TRP A 114 5.24 10.36 13.52
CA TRP A 114 4.45 11.46 12.97
C TRP A 114 5.22 12.30 11.95
N ILE A 115 6.56 12.27 11.97
CA ILE A 115 7.39 12.90 10.95
C ILE A 115 7.02 12.41 9.55
N ALA A 116 6.65 11.14 9.38
CA ALA A 116 6.27 10.59 8.09
C ALA A 116 5.01 11.26 7.51
N VAL A 117 4.04 11.58 8.37
CA VAL A 117 2.82 12.29 7.96
C VAL A 117 3.17 13.69 7.45
N ALA A 118 4.00 14.42 8.20
CA ALA A 118 4.45 15.76 7.78
C ALA A 118 5.25 15.71 6.48
N LEU A 119 6.19 14.77 6.38
CA LEU A 119 7.04 14.63 5.19
C LEU A 119 6.24 14.30 3.93
N VAL A 120 5.13 13.57 4.03
CA VAL A 120 4.27 13.28 2.89
C VAL A 120 3.30 14.42 2.59
N ALA A 121 2.75 15.06 3.63
CA ALA A 121 1.80 16.16 3.47
C ALA A 121 2.43 17.42 2.86
N ILE A 122 3.67 17.76 3.23
CA ILE A 122 4.34 18.97 2.73
C ILE A 122 4.44 19.00 1.18
N PRO A 123 5.02 18.00 0.50
CA PRO A 123 5.12 18.03 -0.96
C PRO A 123 3.76 17.98 -1.67
N ILE A 124 2.73 17.36 -1.06
CA ILE A 124 1.35 17.44 -1.57
C ILE A 124 0.91 18.92 -1.61
N VAL A 125 1.06 19.64 -0.50
CA VAL A 125 0.70 21.06 -0.40
C VAL A 125 1.54 21.92 -1.36
N LEU A 126 2.85 21.70 -1.43
CA LEU A 126 3.72 22.42 -2.37
C LEU A 126 3.28 22.23 -3.81
N ARG A 127 2.91 21.00 -4.20
CA ARG A 127 2.43 20.68 -5.55
C ARG A 127 1.08 21.33 -5.82
N LEU A 128 0.14 21.32 -4.87
CA LEU A 128 -1.14 22.03 -5.03
C LEU A 128 -0.96 23.53 -5.34
N PHE A 129 0.02 24.19 -4.70
CA PHE A 129 0.35 25.59 -4.98
C PHE A 129 1.19 25.78 -6.25
N ALA A 130 1.96 24.77 -6.67
CA ALA A 130 2.72 24.82 -7.91
C ALA A 130 1.86 24.55 -9.15
N THR A 131 0.75 23.82 -9.00
CA THR A 131 -0.15 23.45 -10.09
C THR A 131 -0.76 24.66 -10.79
N GLN A 132 -0.65 24.68 -12.12
CA GLN A 132 -1.34 25.65 -12.97
C GLN A 132 -2.78 25.22 -13.23
N TRP A 133 -3.69 25.51 -12.28
CA TRP A 133 -5.08 25.03 -12.33
C TRP A 133 -5.86 25.43 -13.60
N HIS A 134 -5.50 26.54 -14.24
CA HIS A 134 -6.14 26.99 -15.48
C HIS A 134 -5.85 26.08 -16.69
N ALA A 135 -4.80 25.25 -16.63
CA ALA A 135 -4.46 24.29 -17.68
C ALA A 135 -5.29 23.00 -17.64
N TRP A 136 -6.07 22.79 -16.57
CA TRP A 136 -6.81 21.55 -16.34
C TRP A 136 -8.31 21.80 -16.37
N SER A 137 -9.05 20.94 -17.07
CA SER A 137 -10.51 20.92 -16.94
C SER A 137 -10.92 20.31 -15.60
N VAL A 138 -12.03 20.78 -15.02
CA VAL A 138 -12.57 20.24 -13.76
C VAL A 138 -12.81 18.73 -13.87
N ALA A 139 -13.33 18.26 -15.01
CA ALA A 139 -13.57 16.84 -15.26
C ALA A 139 -12.27 16.03 -15.18
N LEU A 140 -11.18 16.52 -15.80
CA LEU A 140 -9.90 15.83 -15.77
C LEU A 140 -9.27 15.83 -14.37
N VAL A 141 -9.39 16.93 -13.62
CA VAL A 141 -8.96 16.99 -12.20
C VAL A 141 -9.68 15.93 -11.38
N LEU A 142 -11.01 15.85 -11.48
CA LEU A 142 -11.79 14.85 -10.74
C LEU A 142 -11.44 13.42 -11.15
N SER A 143 -11.21 13.16 -12.44
CA SER A 143 -10.73 11.86 -12.93
C SER A 143 -9.36 11.51 -12.36
N LEU A 144 -8.43 12.45 -12.29
CA LEU A 144 -7.10 12.23 -11.69
C LEU A 144 -7.19 11.98 -10.19
N LEU A 145 -8.05 12.69 -9.47
CA LEU A 145 -8.29 12.43 -8.04
C LEU A 145 -8.89 11.03 -7.81
N LEU A 146 -9.80 10.59 -8.68
CA LEU A 146 -10.32 9.22 -8.65
C LEU A 146 -9.23 8.19 -8.94
N LEU A 147 -8.40 8.43 -9.96
CA LEU A 147 -7.24 7.59 -10.27
C LEU A 147 -6.31 7.47 -9.06
N GLY A 148 -5.96 8.61 -8.43
CA GLY A 148 -5.16 8.64 -7.21
C GLY A 148 -5.77 7.82 -6.08
N LEU A 149 -7.09 7.96 -5.85
CA LEU A 149 -7.79 7.14 -4.86
C LEU A 149 -7.73 5.65 -5.17
N CYS A 150 -7.90 5.25 -6.44
CA CYS A 150 -7.79 3.85 -6.86
C CYS A 150 -6.36 3.32 -6.64
N VAL A 151 -5.33 4.08 -7.01
CA VAL A 151 -3.91 3.71 -6.80
C VAL A 151 -3.62 3.58 -5.31
N GLY A 152 -3.86 4.64 -4.54
CA GLY A 152 -3.59 4.67 -3.11
C GLY A 152 -4.35 3.58 -2.36
N PHE A 153 -5.59 3.30 -2.74
CA PHE A 153 -6.36 2.18 -2.19
C PHE A 153 -5.70 0.83 -2.51
N THR A 154 -5.50 0.54 -3.80
CA THR A 154 -5.07 -0.79 -4.25
C THR A 154 -3.66 -1.11 -3.75
N GLU A 155 -2.72 -0.18 -3.89
CA GLU A 155 -1.33 -0.43 -3.53
C GLU A 155 -1.10 -0.50 -2.01
N GLU A 156 -1.78 0.33 -1.22
CA GLU A 156 -1.69 0.24 0.24
C GLU A 156 -2.40 -0.99 0.78
N VAL A 157 -3.54 -1.40 0.20
CA VAL A 157 -4.19 -2.68 0.56
C VAL A 157 -3.25 -3.86 0.26
N ALA A 158 -2.58 -3.88 -0.89
CA ALA A 158 -1.62 -4.93 -1.22
C ALA A 158 -0.43 -4.95 -0.23
N THR A 159 0.20 -3.79 -0.01
CA THR A 159 1.51 -3.72 0.63
C THR A 159 1.43 -3.47 2.14
N ARG A 160 0.70 -2.45 2.58
CA ARG A 160 0.56 -2.08 4.00
C ARG A 160 -0.60 -2.79 4.70
N GLY A 161 -1.54 -3.33 3.95
CA GLY A 161 -2.59 -4.22 4.42
C GLY A 161 -2.14 -5.68 4.43
N ILE A 162 -2.25 -6.35 3.28
CA ILE A 162 -2.11 -7.80 3.13
C ILE A 162 -0.69 -8.28 3.41
N VAL A 163 0.32 -7.67 2.79
CA VAL A 163 1.72 -8.06 2.99
C VAL A 163 2.16 -7.84 4.44
N VAL A 164 1.85 -6.70 5.06
CA VAL A 164 2.16 -6.44 6.47
C VAL A 164 1.49 -7.48 7.37
N GLN A 165 0.20 -7.75 7.15
CA GLN A 165 -0.54 -8.75 7.92
C GLN A 165 0.08 -10.15 7.77
N MET A 166 0.41 -10.55 6.54
CA MET A 166 1.04 -11.84 6.26
C MET A 166 2.41 -11.96 6.95
N LEU A 167 3.26 -10.94 6.86
CA LEU A 167 4.59 -10.97 7.49
C LEU A 167 4.49 -11.05 9.02
N ARG A 168 3.53 -10.34 9.62
CA ARG A 168 3.26 -10.38 11.07
C ARG A 168 2.69 -11.71 11.53
N HIS A 169 1.74 -12.30 10.80
CA HIS A 169 1.26 -13.67 11.05
C HIS A 169 2.40 -14.68 10.99
N GLY A 170 3.37 -14.47 10.10
CA GLY A 170 4.62 -15.25 10.02
C GLY A 170 5.61 -15.02 11.16
N GLY A 171 5.31 -14.14 12.12
CA GLY A 171 6.18 -13.81 13.24
C GLY A 171 7.36 -12.89 12.89
N SER A 172 7.34 -12.23 11.72
CA SER A 172 8.38 -11.28 11.33
C SER A 172 8.41 -10.08 12.28
N GLY A 173 9.60 -9.69 12.72
CA GLY A 173 9.79 -8.49 13.52
C GLY A 173 9.47 -7.21 12.74
N GLU A 174 9.08 -6.15 13.44
CA GLU A 174 8.57 -4.92 12.80
C GLU A 174 9.58 -4.26 11.85
N ARG A 175 10.89 -4.40 12.10
CA ARG A 175 11.94 -3.94 11.16
C ARG A 175 11.90 -4.70 9.83
N ALA A 176 11.70 -6.02 9.87
CA ALA A 176 11.58 -6.82 8.65
C ALA A 176 10.27 -6.49 7.91
N VAL A 177 9.18 -6.27 8.64
CA VAL A 177 7.89 -5.86 8.07
C VAL A 177 8.00 -4.51 7.36
N LEU A 178 8.64 -3.51 7.99
CA LEU A 178 8.96 -2.21 7.38
C LEU A 178 9.72 -2.40 6.05
N VAL A 179 10.85 -3.10 6.09
CA VAL A 179 11.73 -3.25 4.92
C VAL A 179 11.04 -4.02 3.80
N LEU A 180 10.44 -5.16 4.10
CA LEU A 180 9.85 -6.02 3.07
C LEU A 180 8.60 -5.39 2.45
N SER A 181 7.70 -4.80 3.24
CA SER A 181 6.52 -4.12 2.69
C SER A 181 6.89 -2.91 1.82
N SER A 182 7.96 -2.19 2.18
CA SER A 182 8.50 -1.08 1.36
C SER A 182 9.20 -1.58 0.10
N ALA A 183 9.94 -2.69 0.19
CA ALA A 183 10.61 -3.32 -0.94
C ALA A 183 9.60 -3.88 -1.96
N TYR A 184 8.51 -4.51 -1.50
CA TYR A 184 7.48 -4.99 -2.42
C TYR A 184 6.73 -3.85 -3.11
N PHE A 185 6.50 -2.74 -2.42
CA PHE A 185 5.96 -1.53 -3.04
C PHE A 185 6.90 -0.98 -4.13
N ALA A 186 8.20 -0.90 -3.84
CA ALA A 186 9.20 -0.51 -4.83
C ALA A 186 9.29 -1.49 -6.01
N LEU A 187 9.12 -2.78 -5.75
CA LEU A 187 9.16 -3.83 -6.77
C LEU A 187 8.00 -3.70 -7.77
N LEU A 188 6.81 -3.29 -7.34
CA LEU A 188 5.68 -3.02 -8.26
C LEU A 188 6.07 -1.99 -9.33
N HIS A 189 6.85 -0.98 -8.96
CA HIS A 189 7.31 0.07 -9.85
C HIS A 189 8.48 -0.35 -10.76
N ALA A 190 9.21 -1.40 -10.40
CA ALA A 190 10.21 -1.99 -11.29
C ALA A 190 9.56 -2.55 -12.57
N GLY A 191 8.27 -2.94 -12.50
CA GLY A 191 7.48 -3.40 -13.64
C GLY A 191 7.34 -2.36 -14.77
N ASN A 192 7.56 -1.08 -14.48
CA ASN A 192 7.48 -0.02 -15.49
C ASN A 192 8.52 -0.17 -16.61
N ILE A 193 9.62 -0.88 -16.37
CA ILE A 193 10.59 -1.19 -17.43
C ILE A 193 9.95 -2.01 -18.56
N LEU A 194 8.96 -2.84 -18.23
CA LEU A 194 8.21 -3.66 -19.20
C LEU A 194 7.17 -2.84 -19.96
N GLN A 195 6.88 -1.63 -19.48
CA GLN A 195 5.99 -0.65 -20.11
C GLN A 195 6.77 0.38 -20.94
N GLY A 196 8.08 0.17 -21.15
CA GLY A 196 8.92 1.02 -22.01
C GLY A 196 9.60 2.19 -21.32
N GLN A 197 9.48 2.34 -19.99
CA GLN A 197 10.19 3.40 -19.27
C GLN A 197 11.71 3.18 -19.29
N ALA A 198 12.47 4.27 -19.42
CA ALA A 198 13.93 4.23 -19.41
C ALA A 198 14.48 3.62 -18.10
N GLY A 199 15.44 2.71 -18.20
CA GLY A 199 15.96 1.96 -17.04
C GLY A 199 16.50 2.84 -15.91
N ALA A 200 17.15 3.97 -16.24
CA ALA A 200 17.61 4.93 -15.23
C ALA A 200 16.45 5.58 -14.47
N THR A 201 15.38 5.95 -15.18
CA THR A 201 14.15 6.48 -14.57
C THR A 201 13.51 5.45 -13.66
N VAL A 202 13.38 4.20 -14.12
CA VAL A 202 12.82 3.10 -13.31
C VAL A 202 13.67 2.86 -12.06
N ALA A 203 15.00 2.85 -12.17
CA ALA A 203 15.88 2.67 -11.02
C ALA A 203 15.71 3.77 -9.97
N LEU A 204 15.62 5.04 -10.40
CA LEU A 204 15.34 6.16 -9.50
C LEU A 204 13.96 6.04 -8.86
N THR A 205 12.93 5.66 -9.63
CA THR A 205 11.57 5.42 -9.14
C THR A 205 11.55 4.32 -8.08
N VAL A 206 12.24 3.20 -8.29
CA VAL A 206 12.33 2.09 -7.32
C VAL A 206 12.97 2.55 -6.01
N VAL A 207 14.06 3.31 -6.06
CA VAL A 207 14.72 3.83 -4.85
C VAL A 207 13.81 4.80 -4.08
N TYR A 208 13.19 5.74 -4.81
CA TYR A 208 12.25 6.71 -4.24
C TYR A 208 11.03 6.02 -3.62
N THR A 209 10.41 5.08 -4.35
CA THR A 209 9.19 4.38 -3.90
C THR A 209 9.45 3.47 -2.72
N PHE A 210 10.66 2.92 -2.57
CA PHE A 210 11.05 2.25 -1.32
C PHE A 210 10.97 3.23 -0.13
N GLY A 211 11.55 4.42 -0.27
CA GLY A 211 11.50 5.47 0.75
C GLY A 211 10.07 5.91 1.07
N PHE A 212 9.27 6.17 0.04
CA PHE A 212 7.86 6.53 0.18
C PHE A 212 7.05 5.42 0.86
N GLY A 213 7.30 4.16 0.49
CA GLY A 213 6.65 3.01 1.09
C GLY A 213 6.97 2.85 2.57
N ALA A 214 8.18 3.20 2.98
CA ALA A 214 8.54 3.27 4.39
C ALA A 214 7.76 4.36 5.12
N MET A 215 7.54 5.54 4.50
CA MET A 215 6.73 6.60 5.11
C MET A 215 5.28 6.15 5.30
N MET A 216 4.68 5.50 4.30
CA MET A 216 3.33 4.96 4.41
C MET A 216 3.23 3.90 5.50
N TYR A 217 4.22 3.01 5.63
CA TYR A 217 4.27 2.09 6.75
C TYR A 217 4.32 2.81 8.11
N LEU A 218 5.15 3.85 8.26
CA LEU A 218 5.21 4.65 9.49
C LEU A 218 3.89 5.39 9.78
N VAL A 219 3.18 5.86 8.74
CA VAL A 219 1.84 6.43 8.86
C VAL A 219 0.87 5.40 9.42
N VAL A 220 0.82 4.18 8.87
CA VAL A 220 -0.04 3.10 9.40
C VAL A 220 0.31 2.81 10.86
N ARG A 221 1.60 2.80 11.21
CA ARG A 221 2.04 2.58 12.60
C ARG A 221 1.53 3.67 13.53
N VAL A 222 1.78 4.93 13.21
CA VAL A 222 1.48 6.04 14.13
C VAL A 222 -0.02 6.32 14.26
N THR A 223 -0.77 6.16 13.17
CA THR A 223 -2.23 6.35 13.15
C THR A 223 -3.00 5.11 13.61
N GLY A 224 -2.38 3.94 13.50
CA GLY A 224 -2.99 2.65 13.80
C GLY A 224 -4.03 2.21 12.76
N GLN A 225 -4.15 2.86 11.61
CA GLN A 225 -5.16 2.55 10.60
C GLN A 225 -4.60 2.66 9.17
N LEU A 226 -4.98 1.71 8.32
CA LEU A 226 -4.59 1.68 6.90
C LEU A 226 -5.12 2.88 6.11
N MET A 227 -6.31 3.38 6.49
CA MET A 227 -7.00 4.46 5.77
C MET A 227 -6.15 5.71 5.59
N TRP A 228 -5.33 6.07 6.58
CA TRP A 228 -4.50 7.28 6.48
C TRP A 228 -3.37 7.15 5.46
N ALA A 229 -2.79 5.96 5.31
CA ALA A 229 -1.83 5.71 4.24
C ALA A 229 -2.51 5.74 2.87
N ILE A 230 -3.71 5.14 2.75
CA ILE A 230 -4.51 5.20 1.52
C ILE A 230 -4.76 6.65 1.11
N LEU A 231 -5.22 7.51 2.03
CA LEU A 231 -5.56 8.89 1.72
C LEU A 231 -4.34 9.76 1.40
N LEU A 232 -3.22 9.59 2.12
CA LEU A 232 -1.99 10.32 1.82
C LEU A 232 -1.40 9.90 0.47
N HIS A 233 -1.41 8.61 0.16
CA HIS A 233 -0.99 8.12 -1.14
C HIS A 233 -1.93 8.61 -2.24
N ALA A 234 -3.25 8.50 -2.03
CA ALA A 234 -4.27 8.99 -2.96
C ALA A 234 -4.18 10.49 -3.25
N ALA A 235 -3.60 11.28 -2.35
CA ALA A 235 -3.31 12.69 -2.58
C ALA A 235 -1.94 12.92 -3.25
N THR A 236 -0.96 12.05 -3.03
CA THR A 236 0.42 12.21 -3.52
C THR A 236 0.51 12.14 -5.04
N ASP A 237 -0.08 11.10 -5.63
CA ASP A 237 0.05 10.82 -7.06
C ASP A 237 -0.67 11.84 -7.94
N PRO A 238 -1.96 12.14 -7.74
CA PRO A 238 -2.65 13.11 -8.58
C PRO A 238 -2.09 14.51 -8.42
N THR A 239 -1.65 14.92 -7.22
CA THR A 239 -1.01 16.24 -7.08
C THR A 239 0.34 16.30 -7.78
N THR A 240 1.07 15.18 -7.87
CA THR A 240 2.28 15.10 -8.69
C THR A 240 1.94 15.23 -10.17
N ILE A 241 0.98 14.45 -10.68
CA ILE A 241 0.55 14.51 -12.09
C ILE A 241 0.07 15.90 -12.47
N LEU A 242 -0.81 16.50 -11.66
CA LEU A 242 -1.35 17.85 -11.88
C LEU A 242 -0.27 18.93 -11.92
N ALA A 243 0.76 18.78 -11.07
CA ALA A 243 1.82 19.76 -10.94
C ALA A 243 2.94 19.61 -11.99
N THR A 244 3.14 18.40 -12.55
CA THR A 244 4.20 18.12 -13.54
C THR A 244 3.69 17.91 -14.97
N GLY A 245 2.37 17.77 -15.18
CA GLY A 245 1.79 17.49 -16.49
C GLY A 245 1.79 16.01 -16.89
N GLY A 246 2.01 15.08 -15.95
CA GLY A 246 2.16 13.65 -16.24
C GLY A 246 3.60 13.18 -16.41
N ILE A 247 3.78 11.98 -16.97
CA ILE A 247 5.07 11.28 -17.11
C ILE A 247 5.80 11.66 -18.41
N ASP A 248 5.08 12.08 -19.46
CA ASP A 248 5.65 12.40 -20.77
C ASP A 248 5.34 13.84 -21.24
N ALA A 249 6.40 14.53 -21.68
CA ALA A 249 6.49 15.74 -22.53
C ALA A 249 5.58 16.98 -22.31
N HIS A 250 4.61 16.98 -21.40
CA HIS A 250 3.89 18.20 -21.00
C HIS A 250 4.62 19.00 -19.89
N SER A 251 5.71 18.45 -19.36
CA SER A 251 6.53 19.04 -18.30
C SER A 251 7.34 20.27 -18.73
N ALA A 252 7.51 20.51 -20.03
CA ALA A 252 8.17 21.71 -20.55
C ALA A 252 7.19 22.88 -20.82
N ALA A 253 5.88 22.63 -20.89
CA ALA A 253 4.88 23.62 -21.31
C ALA A 253 4.05 24.18 -20.15
N LEU A 254 3.94 23.47 -19.04
CA LEU A 254 3.21 23.91 -17.86
C LEU A 254 4.17 24.63 -16.91
N GLY A 255 4.37 25.93 -17.14
CA GLY A 255 5.24 26.82 -16.35
C GLY A 255 4.77 27.05 -14.90
N GLY A 256 4.53 25.98 -14.14
CA GLY A 256 4.28 26.02 -12.71
C GLY A 256 5.46 26.64 -11.96
N SER A 257 5.30 26.86 -10.64
CA SER A 257 6.40 27.40 -9.84
C SER A 257 7.56 26.41 -9.76
N ALA A 258 8.54 26.55 -10.65
CA ALA A 258 9.73 25.70 -10.72
C ALA A 258 10.47 25.62 -9.37
N GLY A 259 10.42 26.71 -8.59
CA GLY A 259 10.94 26.74 -7.22
C GLY A 259 10.19 25.80 -6.27
N LEU A 260 8.85 25.86 -6.24
CA LEU A 260 8.05 24.97 -5.39
C LEU A 260 8.16 23.50 -5.82
N LEU A 261 8.19 23.24 -7.13
CA LEU A 261 8.40 21.89 -7.67
C LEU A 261 9.79 21.36 -7.32
N GLY A 262 10.83 22.20 -7.39
CA GLY A 262 12.18 21.86 -6.97
C GLY A 262 12.23 21.48 -5.48
N ILE A 263 11.61 22.27 -4.61
CA ILE A 263 11.50 21.96 -3.17
C ILE A 263 10.74 20.66 -2.94
N ALA A 264 9.60 20.45 -3.62
CA ALA A 264 8.84 19.21 -3.52
C ALA A 264 9.66 17.99 -4.00
N GLY A 265 10.49 18.15 -5.03
CA GLY A 265 11.39 17.10 -5.54
C GLY A 265 12.47 16.68 -4.54
N VAL A 266 12.92 17.57 -3.66
CA VAL A 266 13.88 17.24 -2.59
C VAL A 266 13.33 16.14 -1.66
N PHE A 267 12.01 16.09 -1.46
CA PHE A 267 11.39 15.08 -0.60
C PHE A 267 11.61 13.65 -1.09
N ASN A 268 11.84 13.44 -2.39
CA ASN A 268 12.15 12.11 -2.91
C ASN A 268 13.43 11.53 -2.26
N PHE A 269 14.43 12.38 -2.02
CA PHE A 269 15.65 11.99 -1.32
C PHE A 269 15.46 11.93 0.20
N VAL A 270 14.66 12.85 0.76
CA VAL A 270 14.35 12.86 2.20
C VAL A 270 13.64 11.58 2.62
N TYR A 271 12.71 11.06 1.81
CA TYR A 271 12.03 9.79 2.10
C TYR A 271 13.02 8.63 2.21
N VAL A 272 13.99 8.55 1.31
CA VAL A 272 15.03 7.52 1.33
C VAL A 272 15.89 7.64 2.58
N LEU A 273 16.34 8.86 2.91
CA LEU A 273 17.13 9.12 4.11
C LEU A 273 16.38 8.73 5.39
N VAL A 274 15.12 9.16 5.52
CA VAL A 274 14.30 8.87 6.71
C VAL A 274 13.94 7.39 6.76
N ALA A 275 13.75 6.71 5.62
CA ALA A 275 13.58 5.27 5.58
C ALA A 275 14.79 4.53 6.15
N VAL A 276 16.01 4.93 5.75
CA VAL A 276 17.26 4.36 6.30
C VAL A 276 17.32 4.56 7.81
N VAL A 277 17.07 5.78 8.30
CA VAL A 277 17.03 6.07 9.75
C VAL A 277 15.96 5.23 10.46
N ALA A 278 14.75 5.16 9.90
CA ALA A 278 13.63 4.41 10.45
C ALA A 278 13.94 2.91 10.58
N ILE A 279 14.67 2.32 9.63
CA ILE A 279 15.12 0.92 9.69
C ILE A 279 15.95 0.66 10.96
N PHE A 280 16.74 1.62 11.45
CA PHE A 280 17.50 1.48 12.69
C PHE A 280 16.67 1.81 13.96
N LEU A 281 15.71 2.74 13.86
CA LEU A 281 14.87 3.16 15.00
C LEU A 281 13.71 2.19 15.32
N VAL A 282 13.23 1.45 14.32
CA VAL A 282 12.18 0.43 14.51
C VAL A 282 12.79 -0.81 15.16
N LYS A 283 12.31 -1.14 16.36
CA LYS A 283 12.79 -2.29 17.13
C LYS A 283 12.63 -3.59 16.33
N ARG A 284 13.58 -4.50 16.51
CA ARG A 284 13.57 -5.84 15.89
C ARG A 284 12.47 -6.75 16.43
N GLY A 285 11.92 -6.44 17.61
CA GLY A 285 11.03 -7.30 18.41
C GLY A 285 9.92 -7.99 17.61
N GLY A 286 10.01 -9.31 17.48
CA GLY A 286 8.98 -10.17 16.88
C GLY A 286 8.00 -10.71 17.93
N ALA A 287 6.92 -11.37 17.46
CA ALA A 287 5.97 -12.06 18.35
C ALA A 287 6.66 -13.11 19.26
N ARG A 288 7.76 -13.72 18.78
CA ARG A 288 8.61 -14.64 19.54
C ARG A 288 9.30 -13.96 20.73
N ASP A 289 9.82 -12.75 20.57
CA ASP A 289 10.48 -12.02 21.65
C ASP A 289 9.48 -11.61 22.75
N ARG A 290 8.22 -11.40 22.37
CA ARG A 290 7.12 -11.10 23.32
C ARG A 290 6.65 -12.33 24.07
N ALA A 291 6.50 -13.47 23.40
CA ALA A 291 6.10 -14.72 24.05
C ALA A 291 7.13 -15.18 25.10
N VAL A 292 8.42 -14.98 24.83
CA VAL A 292 9.50 -15.24 25.80
C VAL A 292 9.43 -14.23 26.96
N ALA A 293 9.24 -12.94 26.68
CA ALA A 293 9.13 -11.92 27.73
C ALA A 293 7.93 -12.13 28.67
N THR A 294 6.79 -12.62 28.16
CA THR A 294 5.60 -12.93 28.97
C THR A 294 5.76 -14.21 29.82
N GLN A 295 6.69 -15.10 29.48
CA GLN A 295 6.95 -16.32 30.29
C GLN A 295 8.03 -16.12 31.35
N THR A 296 8.82 -15.04 31.26
CA THR A 296 9.94 -14.76 32.19
C THR A 296 9.66 -13.62 33.18
N GLY A 297 8.44 -13.10 33.22
CA GLY A 297 7.99 -12.06 34.17
C GLY A 297 6.76 -12.51 34.93
#